data_AF-A0A914LW54-F1
#
_entry.id   AF-A0A914LW54-F1
#
_cell.length_a   1.000
_cell.length_b   1.000
_cell.length_c   1.000
_cell.angle_alpha   90.00
_cell.angle_beta   90.00
_cell.angle_gamma   90.00
#
_symmetry.space_group_name_H-M   'P 1'
#
loop_
_entity.id
_entity.type
_entity.pdbx_description
1 polymer ?
#
loop_
_entity_poly.entity_id
_entity_poly.type
_entity_poly.pdbx_seq_one_letter_code
_entity_poly.pdbx_strand_id
1 'polypeptide(L)'
;MRLAQALKQKLTFFSKVYCGHEYTIKNLEFALSIEPNNPNILSKLEWAKNLRKQNGFTVPSTIGEEKTFNPFMRVSNVGIQEKLGTLNDPIATMQKLRDLKNKF
;
A
#
# COMPACT_ATOMS: atom_id res chain seq x y z
N MET A 1 -2.34 34.40 -13.21
CA MET A 1 -1.45 33.26 -12.87
C MET A 1 -2.06 32.38 -11.77
N ARG A 2 -3.12 31.60 -12.06
CA ARG A 2 -3.72 30.62 -11.12
C ARG A 2 -4.18 29.31 -11.78
N LEU A 3 -3.71 29.01 -12.99
CA LEU A 3 -4.17 27.84 -13.76
C LEU A 3 -3.20 26.65 -13.72
N ALA A 4 -1.94 26.84 -13.33
CA ALA A 4 -0.94 25.76 -13.34
C ALA A 4 -0.85 24.93 -12.03
N GLN A 5 -1.54 25.33 -10.96
CA GLN A 5 -1.45 24.65 -9.66
C GLN A 5 -2.48 23.52 -9.47
N ALA A 6 -3.46 23.40 -10.38
CA ALA A 6 -4.55 22.43 -10.29
C ALA A 6 -4.12 20.98 -10.62
N LEU A 7 -3.00 20.76 -11.32
CA LEU A 7 -2.56 19.42 -11.74
C LEU A 7 -1.74 18.67 -10.68
N LYS A 8 -1.44 19.28 -9.52
CA LYS A 8 -0.75 18.63 -8.39
C LYS A 8 -1.67 18.44 -7.18
N GLN A 9 -2.96 18.21 -7.40
CA GLN A 9 -3.87 17.96 -6.29
C GLN A 9 -3.62 16.55 -5.73
N LYS A 10 -2.76 16.48 -4.71
CA LYS A 10 -2.61 15.29 -3.89
C LYS A 10 -3.92 15.09 -3.13
N LEU A 11 -4.48 13.88 -3.20
CA LEU A 11 -5.66 13.51 -2.43
C LEU A 11 -5.43 13.71 -0.93
N THR A 12 -6.48 14.10 -0.21
CA THR A 12 -6.43 14.29 1.24
C THR A 12 -6.27 12.94 1.94
N PHE A 13 -5.76 12.97 3.19
CA PHE A 13 -5.60 11.76 4.01
C PHE A 13 -6.91 10.97 4.16
N PHE A 14 -8.05 11.65 4.24
CA PHE A 14 -9.38 11.05 4.44
C PHE A 14 -10.07 10.62 3.15
N SER A 15 -9.44 10.82 1.99
CA SER A 15 -10.03 10.43 0.70
C SER A 15 -10.25 8.91 0.68
N LYS A 16 -11.51 8.49 0.48
CA LYS A 16 -11.90 7.08 0.41
C LYS A 16 -11.41 6.45 -0.89
N VAL A 17 -10.90 5.22 -0.81
CA VAL A 17 -10.42 4.43 -1.95
C VAL A 17 -11.37 3.28 -2.19
N TYR A 18 -12.02 3.30 -3.35
CA TYR A 18 -12.87 2.22 -3.85
C TYR A 18 -12.18 1.57 -5.03
N CYS A 19 -11.42 0.49 -4.77
CA CYS A 19 -10.71 -0.24 -5.82
C CYS A 19 -11.62 -1.25 -6.52
N GLY A 20 -11.29 -1.64 -7.75
CA GLY A 20 -12.16 -2.48 -8.57
C GLY A 20 -12.15 -3.98 -8.23
N HIS A 21 -11.27 -4.44 -7.34
CA HIS A 21 -11.05 -5.88 -7.09
C HIS A 21 -10.82 -6.18 -5.61
N GLU A 22 -11.36 -7.30 -5.13
CA GLU A 22 -11.24 -7.79 -3.76
C GLU A 22 -9.92 -8.55 -3.55
N TYR A 23 -8.80 -7.82 -3.65
CA TYR A 23 -7.43 -8.38 -3.53
C TYR A 23 -6.74 -8.07 -2.20
N THR A 24 -7.46 -7.48 -1.24
CA THR A 24 -6.87 -6.92 -0.02
C THR A 24 -6.07 -7.93 0.80
N ILE A 25 -6.58 -9.15 1.02
CA ILE A 25 -5.84 -10.18 1.77
C ILE A 25 -4.51 -10.54 1.08
N LYS A 26 -4.54 -10.90 -0.21
CA LYS A 26 -3.33 -11.25 -0.97
C LYS A 26 -2.34 -10.08 -1.04
N ASN A 27 -2.84 -8.85 -1.17
CA ASN A 27 -1.99 -7.66 -1.18
C ASN A 27 -1.31 -7.43 0.17
N LEU A 28 -2.03 -7.66 1.28
CA LEU A 28 -1.49 -7.52 2.63
C LEU A 28 -0.53 -8.66 2.99
N GLU A 29 -0.74 -9.88 2.49
CA GLU A 29 0.21 -10.99 2.64
C GLU A 29 1.53 -10.69 1.92
N PHE A 30 1.46 -10.15 0.70
CA PHE A 30 2.64 -9.64 0.01
C PHE A 30 3.31 -8.50 0.80
N ALA A 31 2.52 -7.52 1.28
CA ALA A 31 3.04 -6.41 2.08
C ALA A 31 3.78 -6.92 3.33
N LEU A 32 3.25 -7.95 4.00
CA LEU A 32 3.87 -8.56 5.17
C LEU A 32 5.20 -9.25 4.85
N SER A 33 5.36 -9.86 3.67
CA SER A 33 6.66 -10.38 3.24
C SER A 33 7.73 -9.29 3.07
N ILE A 34 7.32 -8.06 2.76
CA ILE A 34 8.21 -6.89 2.61
C ILE A 34 8.49 -6.26 3.98
N GLU A 35 7.48 -6.01 4.80
CA GLU A 35 7.63 -5.41 6.13
C GLU A 35 7.04 -6.33 7.22
N PRO A 36 7.72 -7.42 7.62
CA PRO A 36 7.16 -8.45 8.51
C PRO A 36 6.80 -7.94 9.91
N ASN A 37 7.42 -6.84 10.33
CA ASN A 37 7.25 -6.25 11.65
C ASN A 37 6.36 -4.98 11.63
N ASN A 38 5.69 -4.66 10.51
CA ASN A 38 4.82 -3.49 10.45
C ASN A 38 3.45 -3.81 11.09
N PRO A 39 3.12 -3.21 12.26
CA PRO A 39 1.89 -3.54 12.97
C PRO A 39 0.63 -3.17 12.18
N ASN A 40 0.70 -2.13 11.32
CA ASN A 40 -0.45 -1.72 10.51
C ASN A 40 -0.83 -2.80 9.49
N ILE A 41 0.16 -3.50 8.90
CA ILE A 41 -0.08 -4.60 7.96
C ILE A 41 -0.73 -5.77 8.69
N LEU A 42 -0.19 -6.15 9.86
CA LEU A 42 -0.72 -7.24 10.68
C LEU A 42 -2.18 -7.00 11.09
N SER A 43 -2.47 -5.83 11.68
CA SER A 43 -3.83 -5.48 12.10
C SER A 43 -4.80 -5.39 10.92
N LYS A 44 -4.37 -4.80 9.79
CA LYS A 44 -5.24 -4.70 8.60
C LYS A 44 -5.48 -6.07 7.97
N LEU A 45 -4.50 -6.97 7.99
CA LEU A 45 -4.62 -8.34 7.48
C LEU A 45 -5.60 -9.15 8.32
N GLU A 46 -5.50 -9.06 9.64
CA GLU A 46 -6.44 -9.71 10.56
C GLU A 46 -7.87 -9.20 10.35
N TRP A 47 -8.06 -7.87 10.31
CA TRP A 47 -9.34 -7.24 10.00
C TRP A 47 -9.92 -7.74 8.67
N ALA A 48 -9.11 -7.77 7.60
CA ALA A 48 -9.55 -8.21 6.29
C ALA A 48 -9.94 -9.69 6.28
N LYS A 49 -9.15 -10.55 6.95
CA LYS A 49 -9.46 -11.99 7.10
C LYS A 49 -10.78 -12.19 7.85
N ASN A 50 -11.01 -11.46 8.95
CA ASN A 50 -12.24 -11.58 9.73
C ASN A 50 -13.47 -11.08 8.95
N LEU A 51 -13.34 -9.98 8.21
CA LEU A 51 -14.43 -9.44 7.40
C LEU A 51 -14.78 -10.37 6.22
N ARG A 52 -13.77 -10.92 5.53
CA ARG A 52 -13.99 -11.86 4.41
C ARG A 52 -14.57 -13.19 4.86
N LYS A 53 -14.24 -13.69 6.07
CA LYS A 53 -14.92 -14.87 6.67
C LYS A 53 -16.43 -14.67 6.81
N GLN A 54 -16.87 -13.43 6.97
CA GLN A 54 -18.28 -13.04 7.06
C GLN A 54 -18.87 -12.60 5.70
N ASN A 55 -18.19 -12.90 4.59
CA ASN A 55 -18.55 -12.47 3.23
C ASN A 55 -18.63 -10.94 3.03
N GLY A 56 -18.06 -10.13 3.93
CA GLY A 56 -18.00 -8.67 3.80
C GLY A 56 -16.98 -8.20 2.74
N PHE A 57 -17.05 -6.93 2.35
CA PHE A 57 -16.11 -6.31 1.41
C PHE A 57 -15.06 -5.47 2.12
N THR A 58 -13.83 -5.45 1.63
CA THR A 58 -12.73 -4.72 2.28
C THR A 58 -12.57 -3.27 1.79
N VAL A 59 -13.51 -2.81 0.96
CA VAL A 59 -13.62 -1.42 0.54
C VAL A 59 -14.69 -0.67 1.35
N PRO A 60 -14.56 0.65 1.53
CA PRO A 60 -13.39 1.45 1.17
C PRO A 60 -12.26 1.37 2.20
N SER A 61 -11.03 1.66 1.76
CA SER A 61 -9.96 2.17 2.63
C SER A 61 -9.86 3.70 2.49
N THR A 62 -8.84 4.32 3.10
CA THR A 62 -8.49 5.73 2.89
C THR A 62 -7.06 5.89 2.39
N ILE A 63 -6.75 6.99 1.70
CA ILE A 63 -5.37 7.32 1.28
C ILE A 63 -4.41 7.36 2.47
N GLY A 64 -4.90 7.79 3.64
CA GLY A 64 -4.15 7.77 4.88
C GLY A 64 -3.76 6.38 5.33
N GLU A 65 -4.73 5.46 5.35
CA GLU A 65 -4.50 4.04 5.65
C GLU A 65 -3.56 3.38 4.63
N GLU A 66 -3.74 3.61 3.33
CA GLU A 66 -2.87 3.01 2.30
C GLU A 66 -1.39 3.38 2.53
N LYS A 67 -1.09 4.59 3.00
CA LYS A 67 0.28 5.02 3.32
C LYS A 67 0.90 4.28 4.52
N THR A 68 0.12 3.57 5.33
CA THR A 68 0.64 2.83 6.50
C THR A 68 0.98 1.38 6.19
N PHE A 69 0.29 0.73 5.24
CA PHE A 69 0.46 -0.70 4.94
C PHE A 69 0.77 -1.03 3.47
N ASN A 70 0.47 -0.15 2.50
CA ASN A 70 0.63 -0.47 1.09
C ASN A 70 2.09 -0.21 0.65
N PRO A 71 2.88 -1.24 0.30
CA PRO A 71 4.29 -1.07 -0.01
C PRO A 71 4.52 -0.14 -1.22
N PHE A 72 3.58 -0.11 -2.18
CA PHE A 72 3.66 0.77 -3.35
C PHE A 72 3.40 2.24 -3.02
N MET A 73 2.67 2.54 -1.94
CA MET A 73 2.49 3.91 -1.43
C MET A 73 3.62 4.33 -0.48
N ARG A 74 4.53 3.40 -0.16
CA ARG A 74 5.61 3.55 0.83
C ARG A 74 7.00 3.44 0.21
N VAL A 75 7.14 3.61 -1.10
CA VAL A 75 8.43 3.47 -1.81
C VAL A 75 9.52 4.44 -1.36
N SER A 76 9.19 5.49 -0.62
CA SER A 76 10.15 6.41 0.02
C SER A 76 10.55 5.99 1.44
N ASN A 77 10.03 4.87 1.96
CA ASN A 77 10.39 4.38 3.28
C ASN A 77 11.80 3.78 3.25
N VAL A 78 12.69 4.32 4.09
CA VAL A 78 14.11 3.91 4.12
C VAL A 78 14.27 2.42 4.40
N GLY A 79 13.52 1.84 5.34
CA GLY A 79 13.62 0.41 5.66
C GLY A 79 13.23 -0.50 4.49
N ILE A 80 12.23 -0.12 3.69
CA ILE A 80 11.89 -0.84 2.45
C ILE A 80 13.03 -0.70 1.43
N GLN A 81 13.57 0.50 1.27
CA GLN A 81 14.65 0.75 0.32
C GLN A 81 15.94 0.01 0.66
N GLU A 82 16.30 -0.05 1.94
CA GLU A 82 17.43 -0.83 2.46
C GLU A 82 17.25 -2.32 2.18
N LYS A 83 16.08 -2.88 2.55
CA LYS A 83 15.76 -4.29 2.34
C LYS A 83 15.84 -4.68 0.86
N LEU A 84 15.48 -3.78 -0.04
CA LEU A 84 15.47 -4.03 -1.49
C LEU A 84 16.77 -3.60 -2.19
N GLY A 85 17.73 -2.98 -1.49
CA GLY A 85 18.96 -2.45 -2.08
C GLY A 85 18.67 -1.38 -3.14
N THR A 86 17.84 -0.40 -2.79
CA THR A 86 17.40 0.73 -3.66
C THR A 86 17.40 2.06 -2.90
N LEU A 87 18.36 2.25 -2.00
CA LEU A 87 18.48 3.46 -1.19
C LEU A 87 18.43 4.73 -2.03
N ASN A 88 17.61 5.69 -1.60
CA ASN A 88 17.36 6.98 -2.25
C ASN A 88 16.76 6.90 -3.66
N ASP A 89 16.26 5.73 -4.08
CA ASP A 89 15.66 5.54 -5.41
C ASP A 89 14.25 4.93 -5.30
N PRO A 90 13.21 5.74 -5.06
CA PRO A 90 11.84 5.26 -4.98
C PRO A 90 11.31 4.67 -6.30
N ILE A 91 11.90 5.00 -7.44
CA ILE A 91 11.50 4.47 -8.75
C ILE A 91 12.01 3.04 -8.88
N ALA A 92 13.29 2.80 -8.56
CA ALA A 92 13.84 1.44 -8.50
C ALA A 92 13.14 0.58 -7.44
N THR A 93 12.79 1.16 -6.28
CA THR A 93 11.99 0.48 -5.25
C THR A 93 10.64 0.03 -5.79
N MET A 94 9.93 0.92 -6.50
CA MET A 94 8.65 0.60 -7.14
C MET A 94 8.79 -0.57 -8.12
N GLN A 95 9.80 -0.52 -8.99
CA GLN A 95 10.05 -1.58 -9.97
C GLN A 95 10.32 -2.93 -9.30
N LYS A 96 11.23 -2.98 -8.33
CA LYS A 96 11.55 -4.22 -7.59
C LYS A 96 10.34 -4.78 -6.86
N LEU A 97 9.56 -3.94 -6.17
CA LEU A 97 8.33 -4.38 -5.50
C LEU A 97 7.35 -5.01 -6.48
N ARG A 98 7.19 -4.41 -7.66
CA ARG A 98 6.27 -4.92 -8.69
C ARG A 98 6.74 -6.26 -9.23
N ASP A 99 8.02 -6.41 -9.49
CA ASP A 99 8.62 -7.65 -9.98
C ASP A 99 8.50 -8.79 -8.95
N LEU A 100 8.70 -8.49 -7.66
CA LEU A 100 8.48 -9.43 -6.58
C LEU A 100 7.01 -9.86 -6.49
N LYS A 101 6.07 -8.90 -6.52
CA LYS A 101 4.63 -9.21 -6.46
C LYS A 101 4.11 -9.98 -7.67
N ASN A 102 4.76 -9.87 -8.83
CA ASN A 102 4.41 -10.65 -10.01
C ASN A 102 4.72 -12.15 -9.86
N LYS A 103 5.64 -12.48 -8.96
CA LYS A 103 6.14 -13.85 -8.71
C LYS A 103 5.65 -14.42 -7.36
N PHE A 104 4.84 -13.66 -6.62
CA PHE A 104 4.28 -14.01 -5.32
C PHE A 104 2.87 -14.58 -5.48
#